data_AF-A0A1L5FAT8-F1
#
_entry.id   AF-A0A1L5FAT8-F1
#
_cell.length_a   1.000
_cell.length_b   1.000
_cell.length_c   1.000
_cell.angle_alpha   90.00
_cell.angle_beta   90.00
_cell.angle_gamma   90.00
#
_symmetry.space_group_name_H-M   'P 1'
#
loop_
_entity.id
_entity.type
_entity.pdbx_description
1 polymer ?
#
loop_
_entity_poly.entity_id
_entity_poly.type
_entity_poly.pdbx_seq_one_letter_code
_entity_poly.pdbx_strand_id
1 'polypeptide(L)'
;MIFLSKKYMKIWIIVLFILLCSIGYGGYRYYHNGMYNKLLDKADSYMKNGEYKKAVDTYEEALKYKNNDKIKKNIKQAREKLDETLKAQLKDKKEDNVDKKNTENKDSSYLNSEIDTITKEKAVELTAKYYKSKNENTKFAFDHEDIRNNETYYVIQVFDSMEDHSATAGWYYVNKKSGKVYEWDLGDNKLIPIN
;
A
#
# COMPACT_ATOMS: atom_id res chain seq x y z
N MET A 1 -13.76 0.80 57.96
CA MET A 1 -14.48 1.33 56.78
C MET A 1 -14.06 2.79 56.60
N ILE A 2 -13.11 3.06 55.71
CA ILE A 2 -12.55 4.42 55.57
C ILE A 2 -13.54 5.25 54.74
N PHE A 3 -14.33 6.10 55.40
CA PHE A 3 -15.16 7.08 54.72
C PHE A 3 -14.27 8.22 54.20
N LEU A 4 -13.82 8.12 52.95
CA LEU A 4 -13.19 9.26 52.28
C LEU A 4 -14.24 10.35 52.06
N SER A 5 -13.94 11.57 52.50
CA SER A 5 -14.82 12.72 52.23
C SER A 5 -15.03 12.89 50.72
N LYS A 6 -16.20 13.39 50.30
CA LYS A 6 -16.54 13.61 48.88
C LYS A 6 -15.49 14.46 48.14
N LYS A 7 -14.76 15.33 48.85
CA LYS A 7 -13.63 16.11 48.31
C LYS A 7 -12.43 15.22 47.97
N TYR A 8 -12.07 14.30 48.86
CA TYR A 8 -10.96 13.38 48.64
C TYR A 8 -11.29 12.29 47.60
N MET A 9 -12.55 11.87 47.51
CA MET A 9 -13.00 10.96 46.42
C MET A 9 -12.80 11.59 45.03
N LYS A 10 -13.14 12.87 44.85
CA LYS A 10 -12.91 13.57 43.57
C LYS A 10 -11.43 13.67 43.22
N ILE A 11 -10.56 13.95 44.19
CA ILE A 11 -9.11 14.00 43.98
C ILE A 11 -8.57 12.63 43.58
N TRP A 12 -9.02 11.55 44.25
CA TRP A 12 -8.61 10.18 43.93
C TRP A 12 -9.01 9.73 42.52
N ILE A 13 -10.21 10.11 42.05
CA ILE A 13 -10.65 9.80 40.68
C ILE A 13 -9.74 10.48 39.65
N ILE A 14 -9.33 11.73 39.88
CA ILE A 14 -8.41 12.46 39.00
C ILE A 14 -7.03 11.78 38.97
N VAL A 15 -6.50 11.39 40.13
CA VAL A 15 -5.20 10.70 40.23
C VAL A 15 -5.24 9.34 39.51
N LEU A 16 -6.32 8.58 39.69
CA LEU A 16 -6.51 7.29 39.00
C LEU A 16 -6.58 7.47 37.48
N PHE A 17 -7.27 8.51 37.01
CA PHE A 17 -7.38 8.81 35.58
C PHE A 17 -6.03 9.16 34.96
N ILE A 18 -5.20 9.96 35.64
CA ILE A 18 -3.83 10.28 35.19
C ILE A 18 -2.97 9.01 35.12
N LEU A 19 -3.08 8.12 36.11
CA LEU A 19 -2.38 6.82 36.12
C LEU A 19 -2.79 5.94 34.93
N LEU A 20 -4.08 5.85 34.62
CA LEU A 20 -4.59 5.09 33.47
C LEU A 20 -4.11 5.65 32.12
N CYS A 21 -4.13 6.98 31.96
CA CYS A 21 -3.58 7.63 30.75
C CYS A 21 -2.08 7.37 30.58
N SER A 22 -1.33 7.36 31.69
CA SER A 22 0.12 7.10 31.68
C SER A 22 0.46 5.69 31.20
N ILE A 23 -0.29 4.68 31.69
CA ILE A 23 -0.10 3.27 31.31
C ILE A 23 -0.48 3.05 29.84
N GLY A 24 -1.61 3.60 29.40
CA GLY A 24 -2.05 3.50 28.01
C GLY A 24 -1.05 4.13 27.04
N TYR A 25 -0.56 5.33 27.35
CA TYR A 25 0.45 6.02 26.54
C TYR A 25 1.78 5.27 26.51
N GLY A 26 2.23 4.74 27.66
CA GLY A 26 3.45 3.93 27.76
C GLY A 26 3.39 2.66 26.91
N GLY A 27 2.29 1.91 26.99
CA GLY A 27 2.07 0.70 26.19
C GLY A 27 2.01 0.98 24.69
N TYR A 28 1.27 2.03 24.29
CA TYR A 28 1.21 2.49 22.90
C TYR A 28 2.59 2.84 22.34
N ARG A 29 3.37 3.62 23.09
CA ARG A 29 4.73 4.04 22.70
C ARG A 29 5.70 2.86 22.60
N TYR A 30 5.61 1.90 23.52
CA TYR A 30 6.43 0.69 23.49
C TYR A 30 6.17 -0.13 22.24
N TYR A 31 4.89 -0.40 21.92
CA TYR A 31 4.49 -1.13 20.71
C TYR A 31 4.96 -0.42 19.42
N HIS A 32 4.72 0.89 19.32
CA HIS A 32 5.10 1.67 18.13
C HIS A 32 6.61 1.67 17.89
N ASN A 33 7.42 1.83 18.94
CA ASN A 33 8.87 1.77 18.82
C ASN A 33 9.37 0.36 18.45
N GLY A 34 8.74 -0.69 19.00
CA GLY A 34 9.07 -2.07 18.69
C GLY A 34 8.83 -2.42 17.22
N MET A 35 7.66 -2.03 16.68
CA MET A 35 7.35 -2.25 15.26
C MET A 35 8.25 -1.42 14.35
N TYR A 36 8.52 -0.16 14.68
CA TYR A 36 9.46 0.68 13.95
C TYR A 36 10.85 0.02 13.83
N ASN A 37 11.42 -0.44 14.94
CA ASN A 37 12.75 -1.07 14.93
C ASN A 37 12.77 -2.38 14.13
N LYS A 38 11.74 -3.22 14.26
CA LYS A 38 11.62 -4.47 13.48
C LYS A 38 11.57 -4.21 11.97
N LEU A 39 10.81 -3.22 11.54
CA LEU A 39 10.72 -2.84 10.13
C LEU A 39 12.06 -2.27 9.64
N LEU A 40 12.75 -1.48 10.48
CA LEU A 40 14.07 -0.96 10.15
C LEU A 40 15.11 -2.07 9.94
N ASP A 41 15.19 -3.03 10.87
CA ASP A 41 16.12 -4.17 10.77
C ASP A 41 15.85 -5.02 9.51
N LYS A 42 14.57 -5.23 9.19
CA LYS A 42 14.14 -5.96 8.01
C LYS A 42 14.50 -5.21 6.72
N ALA A 43 14.27 -3.90 6.66
CA ALA A 43 14.63 -3.07 5.53
C ALA A 43 16.15 -3.03 5.32
N ASP A 44 16.93 -2.90 6.40
CA ASP A 44 18.39 -2.94 6.36
C ASP A 44 18.91 -4.30 5.87
N SER A 45 18.23 -5.40 6.22
CA SER A 45 18.54 -6.74 5.68
C SER A 45 18.31 -6.81 4.18
N TYR A 46 17.18 -6.32 3.68
CA TYR A 46 16.91 -6.25 2.24
C TYR A 46 17.93 -5.37 1.50
N MET A 47 18.37 -4.25 2.10
CA MET A 47 19.45 -3.42 1.54
C MET A 47 20.76 -4.20 1.39
N LYS A 48 21.12 -5.02 2.38
CA LYS A 48 22.34 -5.85 2.34
C LYS A 48 22.25 -6.96 1.30
N ASN A 49 21.06 -7.52 1.10
CA ASN A 49 20.81 -8.58 0.14
C ASN A 49 20.65 -8.08 -1.31
N GLY A 50 20.71 -6.77 -1.54
CA GLY A 50 20.47 -6.18 -2.87
C GLY A 50 19.00 -6.16 -3.29
N GLU A 51 18.08 -6.48 -2.38
CA GLU A 51 16.64 -6.48 -2.60
C GLU A 51 16.07 -5.06 -2.45
N TYR A 52 16.63 -4.11 -3.20
CA TYR A 52 16.44 -2.67 -2.98
C TYR A 52 14.98 -2.22 -3.02
N LYS A 53 14.15 -2.84 -3.87
CA LYS A 53 12.70 -2.56 -3.89
C LYS A 53 12.04 -2.93 -2.55
N LYS A 54 12.31 -4.13 -2.02
CA LYS A 54 11.76 -4.57 -0.73
C LYS A 54 12.25 -3.70 0.42
N ALA A 55 13.49 -3.20 0.33
CA ALA A 55 14.01 -2.25 1.29
C ALA A 55 13.24 -0.93 1.29
N VAL A 56 13.00 -0.33 0.10
CA VAL A 56 12.18 0.89 -0.05
C VAL A 56 10.80 0.70 0.58
N ASP A 57 10.09 -0.36 0.19
CA ASP A 57 8.73 -0.65 0.67
C ASP A 57 8.71 -0.78 2.22
N THR A 58 9.69 -1.48 2.78
CA THR A 58 9.77 -1.70 4.24
C THR A 58 10.15 -0.43 5.01
N TYR A 59 11.01 0.44 4.45
CA TYR A 59 11.30 1.74 5.07
C TYR A 59 10.10 2.69 5.02
N GLU A 60 9.29 2.66 3.95
CA GLU A 60 8.05 3.43 3.84
C GLU A 60 6.98 2.95 4.84
N GLU A 61 6.92 1.65 5.11
CA GLU A 61 6.08 1.13 6.19
C GLU A 61 6.53 1.63 7.57
N ALA A 62 7.84 1.63 7.83
CA ALA A 62 8.40 2.16 9.07
C ALA A 62 8.16 3.67 9.26
N LEU A 63 8.05 4.44 8.17
CA LEU A 63 7.68 5.87 8.22
C LEU A 63 6.32 6.11 8.88
N LYS A 64 5.38 5.15 8.80
CA LYS A 64 4.05 5.25 9.45
C LYS A 64 4.15 5.25 10.98
N TYR A 65 5.19 4.64 11.54
CA TYR A 65 5.42 4.54 12.98
C TYR A 65 6.32 5.66 13.50
N LYS A 66 7.32 6.08 12.70
CA LYS A 66 8.23 7.17 13.07
C LYS A 66 8.76 7.89 11.84
N ASN A 67 8.29 9.12 11.65
CA ASN A 67 8.80 10.03 10.62
C ASN A 67 10.04 10.76 11.10
N ASN A 68 11.21 10.46 10.53
CA ASN A 68 12.47 11.14 10.81
C ASN A 68 13.38 11.19 9.58
N ASP A 69 14.40 12.04 9.62
CA ASP A 69 15.26 12.26 8.46
C ASP A 69 16.17 11.07 8.14
N LYS A 70 16.51 10.25 9.14
CA LYS A 70 17.29 9.02 8.94
C LYS A 70 16.56 8.08 8.00
N ILE A 71 15.27 7.83 8.21
CA ILE A 71 14.53 6.87 7.39
C ILE A 71 14.23 7.42 5.99
N LYS A 72 13.98 8.72 5.84
CA LYS A 72 13.87 9.38 4.53
C LYS A 72 15.17 9.25 3.72
N LYS A 73 16.33 9.41 4.40
CA LYS A 73 17.64 9.21 3.78
C LYS A 73 17.83 7.76 3.32
N ASN A 74 17.45 6.79 4.15
CA ASN A 74 17.54 5.38 3.80
C ASN A 74 16.65 5.03 2.60
N ILE A 75 15.43 5.55 2.53
CA ILE A 75 14.53 5.39 1.37
C ILE A 75 15.19 5.95 0.11
N LYS A 76 15.76 7.16 0.18
CA LYS A 76 16.45 7.77 -0.95
C LYS A 76 17.61 6.89 -1.43
N GLN A 77 18.45 6.41 -0.52
CA GLN A 77 19.58 5.52 -0.86
C GLN A 77 19.11 4.20 -1.47
N ALA A 78 18.04 3.61 -0.94
CA ALA A 78 17.46 2.38 -1.47
C ALA A 78 16.91 2.58 -2.89
N ARG A 79 16.26 3.73 -3.17
CA ARG A 79 15.78 4.10 -4.51
C ARG A 79 16.92 4.35 -5.50
N GLU A 80 17.97 5.05 -5.08
CA GLU A 80 19.15 5.28 -5.92
C GLU A 80 19.78 3.95 -6.36
N LYS A 81 19.97 3.01 -5.43
CA LYS A 81 20.50 1.68 -5.75
C LYS A 81 19.55 0.86 -6.63
N LEU A 82 18.24 0.99 -6.43
CA LEU A 82 17.25 0.35 -7.29
C LEU A 82 17.37 0.87 -8.73
N ASP A 83 17.47 2.19 -8.91
CA ASP A 83 17.62 2.82 -10.22
C ASP A 83 18.94 2.44 -10.90
N GLU A 84 20.04 2.34 -10.15
CA GLU A 84 21.33 1.84 -10.65
C GLU A 84 21.22 0.41 -11.16
N THR A 85 20.57 -0.49 -10.41
CA THR A 85 20.37 -1.89 -10.85
C THR A 85 19.52 -1.99 -12.11
N LEU A 86 18.47 -1.17 -12.23
CA LEU A 86 17.62 -1.10 -13.41
C LEU A 86 18.39 -0.59 -14.64
N LYS A 87 19.22 0.44 -14.47
CA LYS A 87 20.07 0.98 -15.55
C LYS A 87 21.13 -0.01 -16.02
N ALA A 88 21.72 -0.80 -15.12
CA ALA A 88 22.66 -1.86 -15.47
C ALA A 88 21.97 -2.95 -16.31
N GLN A 89 20.81 -3.43 -15.87
CA GLN A 89 20.02 -4.44 -16.59
C GLN A 89 19.53 -3.98 -17.98
N LEU A 90 19.33 -2.68 -18.17
CA LEU A 90 18.94 -2.09 -19.46
C LEU A 90 20.10 -1.91 -20.43
N LYS A 91 21.34 -1.80 -19.94
CA LYS A 91 22.54 -1.75 -20.80
C LYS A 91 22.86 -3.13 -21.36
N ASP A 92 22.70 -4.17 -20.55
CA ASP A 92 22.95 -5.57 -20.98
C ASP A 92 21.92 -6.06 -22.02
N LYS A 93 20.75 -5.43 -22.13
CA LYS A 93 19.66 -5.83 -23.03
C LYS A 93 19.66 -5.11 -24.40
N LYS A 94 20.57 -4.15 -24.62
CA LYS A 94 20.62 -3.33 -25.85
C LYS A 94 21.57 -3.87 -26.94
N GLU A 95 22.30 -4.96 -26.70
CA GLU A 95 23.18 -5.56 -27.73
C GLU A 95 22.47 -6.51 -28.71
N ASP A 96 21.21 -6.92 -28.45
CA ASP A 96 20.55 -8.00 -29.23
C ASP A 96 19.46 -7.57 -30.24
N ASN A 97 19.19 -6.28 -30.46
CA ASN A 97 18.19 -5.90 -31.48
C ASN A 97 18.52 -4.56 -32.17
N VAL A 98 19.33 -4.66 -33.22
CA VAL A 98 19.45 -3.65 -34.27
C VAL A 98 18.78 -4.25 -35.51
N ASP A 99 17.57 -3.81 -35.86
CA ASP A 99 17.34 -3.14 -37.15
C ASP A 99 15.88 -2.75 -37.42
N LYS A 100 15.76 -1.57 -38.07
CA LYS A 100 14.69 -1.11 -38.98
C LYS A 100 13.49 -0.29 -38.47
N LYS A 101 13.80 0.95 -38.07
CA LYS A 101 13.48 2.25 -38.73
C LYS A 101 12.08 2.55 -39.35
N ASN A 102 11.45 3.58 -38.74
CA ASN A 102 10.64 4.74 -39.25
C ASN A 102 9.29 4.51 -39.98
N THR A 103 8.22 5.29 -39.73
CA THR A 103 8.11 6.75 -40.02
C THR A 103 6.89 7.42 -39.32
N GLU A 104 7.17 8.52 -38.60
CA GLU A 104 6.49 9.84 -38.39
C GLU A 104 4.93 9.97 -38.50
N ASN A 105 4.17 10.72 -37.68
CA ASN A 105 4.35 12.11 -37.21
C ASN A 105 3.33 12.57 -36.12
N LYS A 106 3.78 13.46 -35.20
CA LYS A 106 3.11 14.46 -34.30
C LYS A 106 2.09 13.95 -33.26
N ASP A 107 2.20 14.20 -31.94
CA ASP A 107 2.70 15.38 -31.23
C ASP A 107 3.51 15.06 -29.95
N SER A 108 4.45 15.96 -29.66
CA SER A 108 5.36 16.08 -28.51
C SER A 108 4.59 16.28 -27.19
N SER A 109 5.00 15.94 -25.97
CA SER A 109 6.23 15.36 -25.40
C SER A 109 5.91 15.09 -23.92
N TYR A 110 6.11 13.87 -23.42
CA TYR A 110 6.84 13.57 -22.19
C TYR A 110 7.26 12.10 -22.28
N LEU A 111 8.52 11.87 -22.66
CA LEU A 111 9.15 10.56 -22.63
C LEU A 111 9.33 10.13 -21.17
N ASN A 112 8.33 9.45 -20.61
CA ASN A 112 8.55 8.52 -19.52
C ASN A 112 8.62 7.12 -20.13
N SER A 113 9.72 6.41 -19.90
CA SER A 113 9.76 4.97 -20.13
C SER A 113 8.88 4.31 -19.07
N GLU A 114 7.57 4.37 -19.29
CA GLU A 114 6.56 3.73 -18.45
C GLU A 114 6.73 2.22 -18.56
N ILE A 115 6.93 1.58 -17.41
CA ILE A 115 6.50 0.19 -17.25
C ILE A 115 5.02 0.21 -17.65
N ASP A 116 4.64 -0.57 -18.65
CA ASP A 116 3.30 -0.63 -19.23
C ASP A 116 2.30 -1.18 -18.19
N THR A 117 2.03 -0.38 -17.16
CA THR A 117 1.09 -0.69 -16.08
C THR A 117 -0.28 -0.24 -16.52
N ILE A 118 -1.28 -1.08 -16.32
CA ILE A 118 -2.66 -0.73 -16.62
C ILE A 118 -3.06 0.53 -15.82
N THR A 119 -3.97 1.34 -16.36
CA THR A 119 -4.46 2.52 -15.64
C THR A 119 -5.54 2.15 -14.61
N LYS A 120 -5.90 3.10 -13.74
CA LYS A 120 -7.00 2.92 -12.77
C LYS A 120 -8.33 2.67 -13.48
N GLU A 121 -8.59 3.42 -14.54
CA GLU A 121 -9.77 3.30 -15.38
C GLU A 121 -9.82 1.89 -15.99
N LYS A 122 -8.68 1.40 -16.47
CA LYS A 122 -8.60 0.04 -17.00
C LYS A 122 -8.86 -1.04 -15.94
N ALA A 123 -8.43 -0.83 -14.71
CA ALA A 123 -8.72 -1.74 -13.61
C ALA A 123 -10.21 -1.78 -13.25
N VAL A 124 -10.89 -0.62 -13.25
CA VAL A 124 -12.34 -0.53 -13.08
C VAL A 124 -13.07 -1.28 -14.21
N GLU A 125 -12.66 -1.06 -15.46
CA GLU A 125 -13.22 -1.77 -16.62
C GLU A 125 -13.04 -3.30 -16.53
N LEU A 126 -11.84 -3.76 -16.18
CA LEU A 126 -11.54 -5.19 -16.03
C LEU A 126 -12.38 -5.81 -14.93
N THR A 127 -12.49 -5.16 -13.77
CA THR A 127 -13.32 -5.64 -12.65
C THR A 127 -14.78 -5.72 -13.08
N ALA A 128 -15.30 -4.66 -13.71
CA ALA A 128 -16.65 -4.68 -14.25
C ALA A 128 -16.81 -5.83 -15.26
N LYS A 129 -15.88 -6.06 -16.18
CA LYS A 129 -15.98 -7.14 -17.18
C LYS A 129 -16.15 -8.53 -16.55
N TYR A 130 -15.40 -8.85 -15.49
CA TYR A 130 -15.39 -10.19 -14.89
C TYR A 130 -16.38 -10.38 -13.74
N TYR A 131 -16.98 -9.31 -13.21
CA TYR A 131 -18.02 -9.39 -12.19
C TYR A 131 -19.32 -9.98 -12.77
N LYS A 132 -19.77 -11.11 -12.22
CA LYS A 132 -20.88 -11.91 -12.76
C LYS A 132 -22.27 -11.42 -12.37
N SER A 133 -22.41 -10.81 -11.19
CA SER A 133 -23.72 -10.58 -10.55
C SER A 133 -24.17 -9.12 -10.65
N LYS A 134 -24.15 -8.53 -11.85
CA LYS A 134 -24.53 -7.12 -12.05
C LYS A 134 -26.04 -6.92 -12.04
N ASN A 135 -26.47 -5.81 -11.46
CA ASN A 135 -27.79 -5.21 -11.65
C ASN A 135 -27.63 -3.74 -12.10
N GLU A 136 -28.74 -3.03 -12.29
CA GLU A 136 -28.75 -1.62 -12.74
C GLU A 136 -28.07 -0.64 -11.76
N ASN A 137 -28.05 -1.00 -10.48
CA ASN A 137 -27.50 -0.20 -9.40
C ASN A 137 -26.02 -0.50 -9.13
N THR A 138 -25.48 -1.59 -9.68
CA THR A 138 -24.09 -1.98 -9.48
C THR A 138 -23.11 -0.97 -10.08
N LYS A 139 -22.25 -0.43 -9.23
CA LYS A 139 -21.17 0.51 -9.55
C LYS A 139 -19.81 -0.07 -9.15
N PHE A 140 -18.79 0.44 -9.82
CA PHE A 140 -17.39 0.06 -9.64
C PHE A 140 -16.59 1.34 -9.44
N ALA A 141 -15.88 1.45 -8.32
CA ALA A 141 -15.05 2.62 -8.04
C ALA A 141 -13.66 2.17 -7.62
N PHE A 142 -12.64 2.89 -8.12
CA PHE A 142 -11.31 2.80 -7.52
C PHE A 142 -11.38 3.31 -6.08
N ASP A 143 -10.86 2.51 -5.15
CA ASP A 143 -10.83 2.84 -3.73
C ASP A 143 -9.40 3.27 -3.33
N HIS A 144 -8.44 2.35 -3.38
CA HIS A 144 -7.04 2.62 -3.07
C HIS A 144 -6.08 1.68 -3.83
N GLU A 145 -4.78 1.89 -3.64
CA GLU A 145 -3.75 0.97 -4.13
C GLU A 145 -3.23 0.12 -2.98
N ASP A 146 -3.00 -1.17 -3.23
CA ASP A 146 -2.46 -2.09 -2.22
C ASP A 146 -1.29 -2.91 -2.78
N ILE A 147 -0.47 -3.43 -1.87
CA ILE A 147 0.68 -4.30 -2.18
C ILE A 147 0.50 -5.60 -1.42
N ARG A 148 0.37 -6.70 -2.15
CA ARG A 148 0.26 -8.06 -1.58
C ARG A 148 1.26 -8.97 -2.27
N ASN A 149 2.01 -9.74 -1.48
CA ASN A 149 2.98 -10.72 -2.00
C ASN A 149 3.92 -10.15 -3.08
N ASN A 150 4.44 -8.93 -2.88
CA ASN A 150 5.33 -8.23 -3.81
C ASN A 150 4.72 -7.82 -5.16
N GLU A 151 3.40 -7.94 -5.33
CA GLU A 151 2.65 -7.43 -6.46
C GLU A 151 1.88 -6.17 -6.05
N THR A 152 1.76 -5.22 -6.98
CA THR A 152 1.00 -3.99 -6.80
C THR A 152 -0.38 -4.14 -7.43
N TYR A 153 -1.40 -3.65 -6.76
CA TYR A 153 -2.79 -3.76 -7.21
C TYR A 153 -3.50 -2.40 -7.16
N TYR A 154 -4.47 -2.24 -8.05
CA TYR A 154 -5.60 -1.33 -7.83
C TYR A 154 -6.69 -2.11 -7.11
N VAL A 155 -7.22 -1.54 -6.03
CA VAL A 155 -8.37 -2.09 -5.30
C VAL A 155 -9.63 -1.38 -5.78
N ILE A 156 -10.58 -2.16 -6.29
CA ILE A 156 -11.85 -1.70 -6.82
C ILE A 156 -12.96 -2.13 -5.87
N GLN A 157 -13.73 -1.17 -5.37
CA GLN A 157 -14.94 -1.42 -4.62
C GLN A 157 -16.10 -1.65 -5.59
N VAL A 158 -16.85 -2.73 -5.35
CA VAL A 158 -18.11 -3.01 -6.04
C VAL A 158 -19.24 -2.78 -5.06
N PHE A 159 -20.20 -1.95 -5.42
CA PHE A 159 -21.32 -1.59 -4.56
C PHE A 159 -22.57 -1.31 -5.38
N ASP A 160 -23.74 -1.55 -4.79
CA ASP A 160 -25.00 -1.09 -5.35
C ASP A 160 -25.32 0.30 -4.81
N SER A 161 -25.60 1.24 -5.72
CA SER A 161 -25.98 2.61 -5.39
C SER A 161 -27.49 2.76 -5.49
N MET A 162 -28.14 3.13 -4.38
CA MET A 162 -29.56 3.43 -4.28
C MET A 162 -29.74 4.93 -3.96
N GLU A 163 -30.99 5.40 -3.95
CA GLU A 163 -31.30 6.82 -3.78
C GLU A 163 -30.85 7.38 -2.42
N ASP A 164 -30.99 6.61 -1.36
CA ASP A 164 -30.74 7.01 0.03
C ASP A 164 -29.55 6.30 0.68
N HIS A 165 -28.97 5.29 0.03
CA HIS A 165 -27.83 4.55 0.57
C HIS A 165 -27.00 3.82 -0.50
N SER A 166 -25.86 3.28 -0.09
CA SER A 166 -25.06 2.35 -0.88
C SER A 166 -24.73 1.10 -0.08
N ALA A 167 -24.66 -0.04 -0.76
CA ALA A 167 -24.31 -1.33 -0.15
C ALA A 167 -23.09 -1.93 -0.86
N THR A 168 -21.99 -2.13 -0.14
CA THR A 168 -20.78 -2.72 -0.72
C THR A 168 -20.95 -4.22 -0.87
N ALA A 169 -20.80 -4.71 -2.10
CA ALA A 169 -20.83 -6.13 -2.43
C ALA A 169 -19.47 -6.80 -2.23
N GLY A 170 -18.37 -6.09 -2.48
CA GLY A 170 -17.03 -6.63 -2.26
C GLY A 170 -15.89 -5.74 -2.78
N TRP A 171 -14.67 -6.24 -2.60
CA TRP A 171 -13.43 -5.60 -3.04
C TRP A 171 -12.66 -6.52 -3.97
N TYR A 172 -12.14 -5.95 -5.05
CA TYR A 172 -11.46 -6.67 -6.11
C TYR A 172 -10.08 -6.09 -6.34
N TYR A 173 -9.09 -6.95 -6.51
CA TYR A 173 -7.71 -6.59 -6.70
C TYR A 173 -7.37 -6.78 -8.18
N VAL A 174 -6.85 -5.74 -8.82
CA VAL A 174 -6.36 -5.81 -10.20
C VAL A 174 -4.87 -5.59 -10.22
N ASN A 175 -4.10 -6.60 -10.62
CA ASN A 175 -2.64 -6.50 -10.67
C ASN A 175 -2.22 -5.44 -11.70
N LYS A 176 -1.44 -4.44 -11.26
CA LYS A 176 -1.10 -3.28 -12.10
C LYS A 176 -0.28 -3.62 -13.33
N LYS A 177 0.47 -4.73 -13.32
CA LYS A 177 1.33 -5.13 -14.45
C LYS A 177 0.62 -6.06 -15.42
N SER A 178 -0.16 -7.00 -14.90
CA SER A 178 -0.76 -8.08 -15.70
C SER A 178 -2.24 -7.89 -16.01
N GLY A 179 -2.94 -7.03 -15.28
CA GLY A 179 -4.39 -6.87 -15.38
C GLY A 179 -5.20 -8.10 -14.91
N LYS A 180 -4.56 -9.07 -14.23
CA LYS A 180 -5.28 -10.16 -13.57
C LYS A 180 -6.16 -9.60 -12.45
N VAL A 181 -7.41 -10.07 -12.41
CA VAL A 181 -8.44 -9.62 -11.46
C VAL A 181 -8.69 -10.72 -10.45
N TYR A 182 -8.77 -10.34 -9.19
CA TYR A 182 -9.03 -11.23 -8.07
C TYR A 182 -10.16 -10.67 -7.22
N GLU A 183 -11.04 -11.53 -6.73
CA GLU A 183 -11.95 -11.23 -5.63
C GLU A 183 -11.20 -11.37 -4.31
N TRP A 184 -11.42 -10.45 -3.37
CA TRP A 184 -10.88 -10.60 -2.02
C TRP A 184 -11.86 -11.37 -1.13
N ASP A 185 -11.49 -12.60 -0.79
CA ASP A 185 -12.12 -13.34 0.30
C ASP A 185 -11.70 -12.71 1.64
N LEU A 186 -12.64 -12.00 2.26
CA LEU A 186 -12.43 -11.31 3.54
C LEU A 186 -12.27 -12.30 4.71
N GLY A 187 -12.90 -13.46 4.66
CA GLY A 187 -12.88 -14.44 5.74
C GLY A 187 -11.53 -15.14 5.85
N ASP A 188 -11.02 -15.58 4.71
CA ASP A 188 -9.73 -16.26 4.61
C ASP A 188 -8.55 -15.32 4.34
N ASN A 189 -8.84 -14.04 4.06
CA ASN A 189 -7.90 -13.03 3.61
C ASN A 189 -7.07 -13.47 2.39
N LYS A 190 -7.73 -14.01 1.36
CA LYS A 190 -7.10 -14.54 0.14
C LYS A 190 -7.61 -13.84 -1.12
N LEU A 191 -6.75 -13.77 -2.14
CA LEU A 191 -7.12 -13.29 -3.47
C LEU A 191 -7.50 -14.48 -4.35
N ILE A 192 -8.76 -14.54 -4.78
CA ILE A 192 -9.31 -15.60 -5.64
C ILE A 192 -9.36 -15.09 -7.08
N PRO A 193 -8.62 -15.67 -8.04
CA PRO A 193 -8.61 -15.20 -9.43
C PRO A 193 -9.99 -15.39 -10.07
N ILE A 194 -10.46 -14.38 -10.81
CA ILE A 194 -11.76 -14.40 -11.49
C ILE A 194 -11.68 -14.24 -13.01
N ASN A 195 -10.46 -14.12 -13.57
CA ASN A 195 -10.19 -14.06 -14.99
C ASN A 195 -9.07 -15.00 -15.47
#